data_AF-A0A8W8KGI2-F1
#
_entry.id   AF-A0A8W8KGI2-F1
#
_cell.length_a   1.000
_cell.length_b   1.000
_cell.length_c   1.000
_cell.angle_alpha   90.00
_cell.angle_beta   90.00
_cell.angle_gamma   90.00
#
_symmetry.space_group_name_H-M   'P 1'
#
loop_
_entity.id
_entity.type
_entity.pdbx_description
1 polymer ?
#
loop_
_entity_poly.entity_id
_entity_poly.type
_entity_poly.pdbx_seq_one_letter_code
_entity_poly.pdbx_strand_id
1 'polypeptide(L)'
;MESLADFTGGGLYSSFPSKGHHRSVKYTKLHSNHDGDDESLYDESLEQVALMEDNSDDNYNTSDTERGNVFTVEDAVESIGFGFFQIRLYIICGLFTVADALEMMLLAVLSPVLRCEWQLDHYHVAFLTTVVFIGMCLLAPVWGFIGDKYGRQTTLYMVTLWIGYFGFLTTFSPSFMWVLILRGLVGAGLAGSPQSFALLTEFLPSKSRAKMLQIGGIAWAMGTLFEITVASLVIPTLGWRWLVALSAIPSFLICILLKLLPESARYLVAAGEKDRALSVLQKAAKINKASLPKGTLTVSKSGTRGNFLDLMSPEYRRTSLQMWLMWFVTAFSYYGMVLASAEILQIHNSGENSKDAESCKCNLLKHDDYITMLVSTFGEFIALPLNLLLIDRIGRRYTGAVNSCGMAIFFLLLQVKMPQSLLTVIMFMVRGLSQGLFNFVYIYTAEVYPTTIRTLGIGLASAWARVGAMLTPFVAQVLLDKSLTAAVWVYGSLGLLASVCAILLPIETKGRVLPQSIR
;
A
#
# COMPACT_ATOMS: atom_id res chain seq x y z
N MET A 1 5.07 -29.99 -50.08
CA MET A 1 3.68 -29.78 -50.53
C MET A 1 3.19 -28.53 -49.81
N GLU A 2 3.76 -27.39 -50.22
CA GLU A 2 3.25 -26.41 -51.20
C GLU A 2 2.72 -25.21 -50.38
N SER A 3 3.41 -24.06 -50.23
CA SER A 3 3.85 -23.08 -51.25
C SER A 3 2.63 -22.32 -51.81
N LEU A 4 2.47 -20.98 -51.83
CA LEU A 4 3.34 -19.78 -51.82
C LEU A 4 2.56 -18.62 -51.14
N ALA A 5 3.18 -17.65 -50.44
CA ALA A 5 3.97 -16.50 -50.94
C ALA A 5 3.12 -15.51 -51.77
N ASP A 6 3.31 -14.20 -51.82
CA ASP A 6 4.26 -13.21 -51.32
C ASP A 6 3.61 -11.85 -51.71
N PHE A 7 3.93 -10.74 -51.03
CA PHE A 7 4.37 -9.53 -51.74
C PHE A 7 4.98 -8.51 -50.77
N THR A 8 6.22 -8.20 -51.08
CA THR A 8 7.21 -7.38 -50.39
C THR A 8 7.11 -5.89 -50.75
N GLY A 9 7.56 -5.03 -49.82
CA GLY A 9 8.68 -4.11 -50.09
C GLY A 9 8.37 -2.69 -50.59
N GLY A 10 8.95 -1.70 -49.90
CA GLY A 10 9.06 -0.33 -50.40
C GLY A 10 9.50 0.65 -49.31
N GLY A 11 10.81 0.72 -49.03
CA GLY A 11 11.40 1.81 -48.25
C GLY A 11 11.69 3.03 -49.10
N LEU A 12 11.74 4.22 -48.49
CA LEU A 12 12.46 5.38 -49.02
C LEU A 12 12.73 6.42 -47.91
N TYR A 13 14.01 6.72 -47.74
CA TYR A 13 14.58 7.90 -47.08
C TYR A 13 14.21 9.18 -47.84
N SER A 14 13.98 10.30 -47.13
CA SER A 14 14.57 11.61 -47.49
C SER A 14 14.35 12.68 -46.43
N SER A 15 15.34 13.57 -46.33
CA SER A 15 15.64 14.58 -45.31
C SER A 15 15.46 16.04 -45.80
N PHE A 16 14.91 16.93 -44.94
CA PHE A 16 15.06 18.42 -44.84
C PHE A 16 14.76 19.34 -46.07
N PRO A 17 14.78 20.70 -45.98
CA PRO A 17 14.20 21.70 -45.04
C PRO A 17 13.45 22.86 -45.79
N SER A 18 12.77 23.82 -45.11
CA SER A 18 12.74 25.26 -45.49
C SER A 18 11.83 26.14 -44.61
N LYS A 19 12.32 27.36 -44.34
CA LYS A 19 11.77 28.51 -43.60
C LYS A 19 10.61 29.23 -44.31
N GLY A 20 9.84 30.07 -43.59
CA GLY A 20 9.07 31.14 -44.24
C GLY A 20 7.96 31.87 -43.46
N HIS A 21 8.36 32.83 -42.61
CA HIS A 21 7.80 34.19 -42.45
C HIS A 21 6.41 34.51 -41.81
N HIS A 22 6.54 35.43 -40.84
CA HIS A 22 5.63 36.40 -40.21
C HIS A 22 4.34 36.84 -40.93
N ARG A 23 3.32 37.18 -40.10
CA ARG A 23 2.67 38.51 -40.12
C ARG A 23 2.02 38.87 -38.77
N SER A 24 2.54 39.93 -38.15
CA SER A 24 1.92 40.71 -37.08
C SER A 24 0.99 41.76 -37.67
N VAL A 25 -0.16 42.02 -37.05
CA VAL A 25 -1.02 43.16 -37.38
C VAL A 25 -1.11 44.08 -36.16
N LYS A 26 -0.52 45.28 -36.30
CA LYS A 26 -0.75 46.46 -35.46
C LYS A 26 -1.87 47.28 -36.09
N TYR A 27 -2.77 47.82 -35.29
CA TYR A 27 -3.52 49.03 -35.64
C TYR A 27 -3.33 50.08 -34.56
N THR A 28 -3.14 51.33 -34.98
CA THR A 28 -3.03 52.50 -34.12
C THR A 28 -3.73 53.67 -34.80
N LYS A 29 -4.28 54.55 -33.95
CA LYS A 29 -4.74 55.94 -34.14
C LYS A 29 -6.15 56.15 -34.69
N LEU A 30 -6.91 56.95 -33.93
CA LEU A 30 -7.36 58.28 -34.34
C LEU A 30 -7.64 59.17 -33.11
N HIS A 31 -7.08 60.38 -33.16
CA HIS A 31 -7.41 61.52 -32.30
C HIS A 31 -8.47 62.37 -33.02
N SER A 32 -9.39 62.99 -32.28
CA SER A 32 -10.08 64.22 -32.71
C SER A 32 -10.35 65.11 -31.50
N ASN A 33 -9.92 66.36 -31.58
CA ASN A 33 -10.25 67.45 -30.65
C ASN A 33 -11.65 68.00 -30.95
N HIS A 34 -12.37 68.47 -29.93
CA HIS A 34 -13.13 69.71 -30.06
C HIS A 34 -13.36 70.38 -28.69
N ASP A 35 -13.17 71.70 -28.69
CA ASP A 35 -13.35 72.66 -27.60
C ASP A 35 -14.83 72.96 -27.31
N GLY A 36 -15.12 73.57 -26.15
CA GLY A 36 -16.39 74.23 -25.88
C GLY A 36 -16.71 74.41 -24.40
N ASP A 37 -16.52 75.64 -23.92
CA ASP A 37 -16.77 76.18 -22.58
C ASP A 37 -18.25 76.12 -22.13
N ASP A 38 -18.50 76.04 -20.81
CA ASP A 38 -19.36 77.00 -20.09
C ASP A 38 -19.35 76.79 -18.56
N GLU A 39 -19.28 77.92 -17.85
CA GLU A 39 -19.17 78.15 -16.40
C GLU A 39 -20.42 77.74 -15.58
N SER A 40 -20.24 77.37 -14.30
CA SER A 40 -20.84 78.11 -13.16
C SER A 40 -20.57 77.47 -11.77
N LEU A 41 -19.90 78.26 -10.91
CA LEU A 41 -20.23 78.60 -9.50
C LEU A 41 -20.12 77.62 -8.29
N TYR A 42 -19.28 78.07 -7.32
CA TYR A 42 -19.25 77.86 -5.85
C TYR A 42 -18.79 76.48 -5.32
N ASP A 43 -17.97 76.33 -4.27
CA ASP A 43 -17.52 77.22 -3.19
C ASP A 43 -16.13 76.75 -2.70
N GLU A 44 -15.26 77.72 -2.41
CA GLU A 44 -13.85 77.59 -2.09
C GLU A 44 -13.70 77.77 -0.57
N SER A 45 -13.93 76.71 0.20
CA SER A 45 -13.61 76.71 1.63
C SER A 45 -13.38 75.29 2.13
N LEU A 46 -12.20 74.73 1.82
CA LEU A 46 -11.53 73.67 2.59
C LEU A 46 -10.17 73.29 1.93
N GLU A 47 -9.41 74.30 1.51
CA GLU A 47 -7.98 74.13 1.23
C GLU A 47 -7.22 74.77 2.39
N GLN A 48 -6.24 74.03 2.94
CA GLN A 48 -5.42 74.37 4.11
C GLN A 48 -5.90 73.89 5.49
N VAL A 49 -6.14 72.57 5.63
CA VAL A 49 -5.63 71.86 6.81
C VAL A 49 -4.98 70.55 6.35
N ALA A 50 -3.64 70.57 6.36
CA ALA A 50 -2.75 69.41 6.43
C ALA A 50 -2.62 68.50 5.19
N LEU A 51 -1.91 69.02 4.18
CA LEU A 51 -0.84 68.25 3.54
C LEU A 51 0.12 67.76 4.63
N MET A 52 0.13 66.46 4.93
CA MET A 52 1.29 65.63 5.33
C MET A 52 0.79 64.22 5.66
N GLU A 53 0.78 63.33 4.67
CA GLU A 53 1.17 61.91 4.75
C GLU A 53 0.87 61.26 3.40
N ASP A 54 1.79 61.48 2.45
CA ASP A 54 1.80 60.80 1.15
C ASP A 54 2.61 59.52 1.32
N ASN A 55 1.91 58.38 1.48
CA ASN A 55 2.42 57.02 1.29
C ASN A 55 1.27 56.01 1.32
N SER A 56 0.52 55.94 0.21
CA SER A 56 -0.25 54.75 -0.12
C SER A 56 -0.23 54.54 -1.63
N ASP A 57 0.70 53.69 -2.07
CA ASP A 57 0.70 53.04 -3.37
C ASP A 57 -0.55 52.15 -3.50
N ASP A 58 -1.73 52.75 -3.71
CA ASP A 58 -2.91 52.03 -4.19
C ASP A 58 -2.89 51.97 -5.71
N ASN A 59 -1.88 51.26 -6.22
CA ASN A 59 -1.94 50.72 -7.57
C ASN A 59 -2.89 49.52 -7.53
N TYR A 60 -4.20 49.80 -7.61
CA TYR A 60 -5.20 48.78 -7.88
C TYR A 60 -4.86 48.12 -9.22
N ASN A 61 -4.12 47.00 -9.12
CA ASN A 61 -3.94 46.03 -10.17
C ASN A 61 -5.32 45.53 -10.61
N THR A 62 -5.91 46.22 -11.57
CA THR A 62 -7.05 45.78 -12.37
C THR A 62 -6.60 44.74 -13.40
N SER A 63 -5.80 43.76 -12.93
CA SER A 63 -5.34 42.60 -13.69
C SER A 63 -5.59 41.26 -12.99
N ASP A 64 -6.16 41.26 -11.77
CA ASP A 64 -6.45 40.04 -11.00
C ASP A 64 -7.91 39.56 -11.07
N THR A 65 -8.79 40.23 -11.82
CA THR A 65 -10.22 39.89 -11.90
C THR A 65 -10.62 38.91 -13.02
N GLU A 66 -9.68 38.37 -13.80
CA GLU A 66 -9.97 37.38 -14.86
C GLU A 66 -9.00 36.19 -14.95
N ARG A 67 -8.24 35.87 -13.89
CA ARG A 67 -7.83 34.47 -13.70
C ARG A 67 -9.03 33.73 -13.16
N GLY A 68 -9.90 33.26 -14.05
CA GLY A 68 -11.06 32.45 -13.68
C GLY A 68 -10.64 31.44 -12.61
N ASN A 69 -11.21 31.52 -11.41
CA ASN A 69 -10.72 30.77 -10.25
C ASN A 69 -10.50 29.31 -10.67
N VAL A 70 -9.29 28.79 -10.49
CA VAL A 70 -8.94 27.42 -10.83
C VAL A 70 -8.66 26.69 -9.53
N PHE A 71 -9.16 25.46 -9.40
CA PHE A 71 -8.83 24.59 -8.27
C PHE A 71 -8.45 23.19 -8.75
N THR A 72 -7.64 22.50 -7.94
CA THR A 72 -7.20 21.12 -8.21
C THR A 72 -8.06 20.12 -7.42
N VAL A 73 -7.92 18.82 -7.76
CA VAL A 73 -8.58 17.75 -6.98
C VAL A 73 -8.10 17.75 -5.53
N GLU A 74 -6.84 18.10 -5.27
CA GLU A 74 -6.31 18.23 -3.90
C GLU A 74 -7.02 19.35 -3.12
N ASP A 75 -7.18 20.52 -3.72
CA ASP A 75 -7.86 21.66 -3.07
C ASP A 75 -9.32 21.33 -2.76
N ALA A 76 -10.00 20.62 -3.68
CA ALA A 76 -11.37 20.17 -3.47
C ALA A 76 -11.49 19.15 -2.33
N VAL A 77 -10.57 18.19 -2.24
CA VAL A 77 -10.59 17.18 -1.16
C VAL A 77 -10.28 17.84 0.19
N GLU A 78 -9.38 18.82 0.23
CA GLU A 78 -9.08 19.56 1.46
C GLU A 78 -10.26 20.44 1.89
N SER A 79 -10.98 21.07 0.94
CA SER A 79 -12.19 21.86 1.26
C SER A 79 -13.37 21.00 1.72
N ILE A 80 -13.54 19.80 1.16
CA ILE A 80 -14.57 18.83 1.57
C ILE A 80 -14.32 18.33 3.00
N GLY A 81 -13.05 18.23 3.39
CA GLY A 81 -12.65 17.74 4.71
C GLY A 81 -13.00 16.26 4.95
N PHE A 82 -12.77 15.80 6.17
CA PHE A 82 -13.07 14.43 6.58
C PHE A 82 -14.50 14.33 7.10
N GLY A 83 -15.31 13.45 6.51
CA GLY A 83 -16.71 13.26 6.90
C GLY A 83 -17.24 11.87 6.57
N PHE A 84 -18.57 11.74 6.51
CA PHE A 84 -19.25 10.46 6.34
C PHE A 84 -18.92 9.76 5.02
N PHE A 85 -18.63 10.54 3.96
CA PHE A 85 -18.20 9.98 2.69
C PHE A 85 -16.88 9.20 2.83
N GLN A 86 -15.88 9.77 3.50
CA GLN A 86 -14.60 9.10 3.73
C GLN A 86 -14.73 7.92 4.69
N ILE A 87 -15.59 8.01 5.71
CA ILE A 87 -15.87 6.86 6.60
C ILE A 87 -16.46 5.69 5.80
N ARG A 88 -17.44 5.95 4.92
CA ARG A 88 -18.02 4.92 4.06
C ARG A 88 -16.98 4.32 3.11
N LEU A 89 -16.18 5.16 2.47
CA LEU A 89 -15.09 4.72 1.58
C LEU A 89 -14.11 3.83 2.34
N TYR A 90 -13.75 4.24 3.55
CA TYR A 90 -12.86 3.54 4.44
C TYR A 90 -13.40 2.17 4.86
N ILE A 91 -14.67 2.07 5.27
CA ILE A 91 -15.28 0.78 5.65
C ILE A 91 -15.21 -0.21 4.48
N ILE A 92 -15.55 0.22 3.27
CA ILE A 92 -15.53 -0.66 2.09
C ILE A 92 -14.09 -1.07 1.75
N CYS A 93 -13.12 -0.15 1.74
CA CYS A 93 -11.71 -0.48 1.48
C CYS A 93 -11.10 -1.35 2.60
N GLY A 94 -11.54 -1.14 3.85
CA GLY A 94 -11.17 -1.96 5.00
C GLY A 94 -11.70 -3.38 4.88
N LEU A 95 -12.97 -3.57 4.52
CA LEU A 95 -13.54 -4.90 4.27
C LEU A 95 -12.86 -5.62 3.09
N PHE A 96 -12.45 -4.89 2.05
CA PHE A 96 -11.58 -5.42 1.00
C PHE A 96 -10.24 -5.90 1.56
N THR A 97 -9.60 -5.09 2.42
CA THR A 97 -8.32 -5.46 3.05
C THR A 97 -8.48 -6.69 3.97
N VAL A 98 -9.62 -6.83 4.65
CA VAL A 98 -9.97 -8.02 5.45
C VAL A 98 -10.03 -9.26 4.55
N ALA A 99 -10.74 -9.19 3.41
CA ALA A 99 -10.87 -10.30 2.45
C ALA A 99 -9.52 -10.68 1.82
N ASP A 100 -8.67 -9.71 1.50
CA ASP A 100 -7.32 -9.97 1.00
C ASP A 100 -6.43 -10.63 2.06
N ALA A 101 -6.51 -10.16 3.31
CA ALA A 101 -5.77 -10.73 4.43
C ALA A 101 -6.18 -12.18 4.69
N LEU A 102 -7.48 -12.50 4.60
CA LEU A 102 -8.02 -13.86 4.66
C LEU A 102 -7.31 -14.81 3.69
N GLU A 103 -7.29 -14.49 2.39
CA GLU A 103 -6.67 -15.35 1.37
C GLU A 103 -5.14 -15.46 1.54
N MET A 104 -4.48 -14.40 2.03
CA MET A 104 -3.04 -14.44 2.30
C MET A 104 -2.70 -15.26 3.54
N MET A 105 -3.46 -15.12 4.63
CA MET A 105 -3.19 -15.78 5.91
C MET A 105 -3.63 -17.24 5.93
N LEU A 106 -4.60 -17.61 5.09
CA LEU A 106 -5.07 -18.98 4.89
C LEU A 106 -3.90 -19.94 4.64
N LEU A 107 -2.87 -19.52 3.90
CA LEU A 107 -1.72 -20.38 3.58
C LEU A 107 -0.97 -20.87 4.83
N ALA A 108 -0.96 -20.10 5.91
CA ALA A 108 -0.25 -20.47 7.14
C ALA A 108 -0.90 -21.67 7.84
N VAL A 109 -2.22 -21.80 7.74
CA VAL A 109 -2.97 -22.91 8.32
C VAL A 109 -3.20 -24.03 7.31
N LEU A 110 -3.38 -23.70 6.04
CA LEU A 110 -3.59 -24.67 4.97
C LEU A 110 -2.34 -25.53 4.71
N SER A 111 -1.15 -24.92 4.76
CA SER A 111 0.15 -25.57 4.53
C SER A 111 0.35 -26.88 5.31
N PRO A 112 0.28 -26.90 6.66
CA PRO A 112 0.45 -28.12 7.44
C PRO A 112 -0.64 -29.17 7.19
N VAL A 113 -1.88 -28.74 6.90
CA VAL A 113 -2.99 -29.67 6.65
C VAL A 113 -2.81 -30.39 5.31
N LEU A 114 -2.43 -29.67 4.26
CA LEU A 114 -2.15 -30.28 2.95
C LEU A 114 -0.94 -31.20 2.98
N ARG A 115 0.04 -30.88 3.85
CA ARG A 115 1.18 -31.76 4.10
C ARG A 115 0.73 -33.13 4.63
N CYS A 116 -0.21 -33.17 5.56
CA CYS A 116 -0.73 -34.42 6.11
C CYS A 116 -1.59 -35.19 5.09
N GLU A 117 -2.45 -34.48 4.35
CA GLU A 117 -3.35 -35.07 3.35
C GLU A 117 -2.59 -35.83 2.27
N TRP A 118 -1.53 -35.21 1.73
CA TRP A 118 -0.77 -35.75 0.59
C TRP A 118 0.63 -36.24 0.94
N GLN A 119 0.98 -36.33 2.24
CA GLN A 119 2.29 -36.77 2.75
C GLN A 119 3.45 -36.04 2.05
N LEU A 120 3.32 -34.71 1.97
CA LEU A 120 4.26 -33.87 1.23
C LEU A 120 5.53 -33.61 2.01
N ASP A 121 6.63 -33.45 1.27
CA ASP A 121 7.88 -32.91 1.81
C ASP A 121 7.74 -31.41 2.12
N HIS A 122 8.49 -30.90 3.09
CA HIS A 122 8.50 -29.50 3.49
C HIS A 122 8.82 -28.55 2.33
N TYR A 123 9.65 -28.99 1.39
CA TYR A 123 9.97 -28.22 0.19
C TYR A 123 8.74 -27.94 -0.67
N HIS A 124 7.81 -28.89 -0.79
CA HIS A 124 6.58 -28.69 -1.55
C HIS A 124 5.68 -27.67 -0.85
N VAL A 125 5.56 -27.77 0.48
CA VAL A 125 4.77 -26.83 1.29
C VAL A 125 5.34 -25.41 1.22
N ALA A 126 6.67 -25.25 1.30
CA ALA A 126 7.35 -23.97 1.10
C ALA A 126 7.16 -23.42 -0.32
N PHE A 127 7.10 -24.28 -1.32
CA PHE A 127 6.87 -23.87 -2.70
C PHE A 127 5.43 -23.35 -2.92
N LEU A 128 4.43 -23.90 -2.20
CA LEU A 128 3.05 -23.43 -2.24
C LEU A 128 2.92 -21.96 -1.82
N THR A 129 3.54 -21.55 -0.72
CA THR A 129 3.52 -20.16 -0.25
C THR A 129 4.36 -19.26 -1.15
N THR A 130 5.52 -19.76 -1.60
CA THR A 130 6.41 -19.03 -2.51
C THR A 130 5.74 -18.70 -3.84
N VAL A 131 4.97 -19.62 -4.43
CA VAL A 131 4.31 -19.38 -5.73
C VAL A 131 3.27 -18.26 -5.66
N VAL A 132 2.60 -18.09 -4.50
CA VAL A 132 1.66 -16.98 -4.29
C VAL A 132 2.40 -15.64 -4.34
N PHE A 133 3.55 -15.54 -3.67
CA PHE A 133 4.37 -14.32 -3.72
C PHE A 133 5.01 -14.08 -5.10
N ILE A 134 5.39 -15.14 -5.83
CA ILE A 134 5.86 -15.04 -7.22
C ILE A 134 4.74 -14.45 -8.10
N GLY A 135 3.53 -15.01 -8.02
CA GLY A 135 2.37 -14.49 -8.74
C GLY A 135 2.12 -13.03 -8.41
N MET A 136 2.24 -12.67 -7.13
CA MET A 136 2.08 -11.30 -6.66
C MET A 136 3.12 -10.33 -7.23
N CYS A 137 4.37 -10.79 -7.36
CA CYS A 137 5.47 -9.99 -7.90
C CYS A 137 5.32 -9.77 -9.42
N LEU A 138 5.02 -10.84 -10.17
CA LEU A 138 4.95 -10.81 -11.63
C LEU A 138 3.77 -9.98 -12.16
N LEU A 139 2.62 -10.02 -11.49
CA LEU A 139 1.41 -9.34 -11.95
C LEU A 139 1.23 -7.92 -11.38
N ALA A 140 2.07 -7.48 -10.44
CA ALA A 140 1.98 -6.12 -9.88
C ALA A 140 2.10 -5.01 -10.93
N PRO A 141 3.04 -5.05 -11.90
CA PRO A 141 3.11 -4.04 -12.96
C PRO A 141 1.87 -4.04 -13.86
N VAL A 142 1.31 -5.24 -14.13
CA VAL A 142 0.12 -5.41 -14.97
C VAL A 142 -1.10 -4.75 -14.31
N TRP A 143 -1.34 -5.02 -13.02
CA TRP A 143 -2.42 -4.35 -12.29
C TRP A 143 -2.17 -2.86 -12.07
N GLY A 144 -0.91 -2.42 -11.99
CA GLY A 144 -0.53 -1.01 -12.02
C GLY A 144 -0.99 -0.33 -13.31
N PHE A 145 -0.65 -0.92 -14.45
CA PHE A 145 -1.04 -0.44 -15.78
C PHE A 145 -2.57 -0.45 -15.98
N ILE A 146 -3.25 -1.54 -15.58
CA ILE A 146 -4.72 -1.63 -15.65
C ILE A 146 -5.37 -0.55 -14.77
N GLY A 147 -4.85 -0.33 -13.56
CA GLY A 147 -5.29 0.72 -12.63
C GLY A 147 -5.15 2.13 -13.20
N ASP A 148 -4.07 2.39 -13.92
CA ASP A 148 -3.82 3.68 -14.54
C ASP A 148 -4.66 3.87 -15.83
N LYS A 149 -4.95 2.79 -16.57
CA LYS A 149 -5.67 2.84 -17.86
C LYS A 149 -7.20 2.79 -17.73
N TYR A 150 -7.73 1.97 -16.85
CA TYR A 150 -9.18 1.70 -16.72
C TYR A 150 -9.79 2.25 -15.42
N GLY A 151 -8.97 2.85 -14.56
CA GLY A 151 -9.40 3.40 -13.27
C GLY A 151 -9.16 2.44 -12.11
N ARG A 152 -9.13 3.02 -10.90
CA ARG A 152 -8.80 2.32 -9.66
C ARG A 152 -9.97 1.45 -9.20
N GLN A 153 -11.20 1.95 -9.29
CA GLN A 153 -12.39 1.20 -8.88
C GLN A 153 -12.61 -0.03 -9.77
N THR A 154 -12.54 0.16 -11.09
CA THR A 154 -12.69 -0.95 -12.05
C THR A 154 -11.65 -2.03 -11.82
N THR A 155 -10.41 -1.62 -11.54
CA THR A 155 -9.32 -2.55 -11.25
C THR A 155 -9.56 -3.34 -9.97
N LEU A 156 -10.02 -2.68 -8.89
CA LEU A 156 -10.38 -3.37 -7.65
C LEU A 156 -11.48 -4.42 -7.87
N TYR A 157 -12.49 -4.09 -8.67
CA TYR A 157 -13.56 -5.02 -9.01
C TYR A 157 -13.02 -6.27 -9.74
N MET A 158 -12.14 -6.08 -10.73
CA MET A 158 -11.51 -7.18 -11.46
C MET A 158 -10.62 -8.05 -10.56
N VAL A 159 -9.81 -7.41 -9.70
CA VAL A 159 -8.91 -8.08 -8.76
C VAL A 159 -9.69 -8.93 -7.76
N THR A 160 -10.72 -8.37 -7.14
CA THR A 160 -11.56 -9.10 -6.18
C THR A 160 -12.25 -10.31 -6.82
N LEU A 161 -12.80 -10.14 -8.03
CA LEU A 161 -13.40 -11.26 -8.75
C LEU A 161 -12.38 -12.36 -9.07
N TRP A 162 -11.17 -11.97 -9.47
CA TRP A 162 -10.08 -12.88 -9.75
C TRP A 162 -9.68 -13.70 -8.52
N ILE A 163 -9.45 -13.01 -7.40
CA ILE A 163 -9.10 -13.64 -6.11
C ILE A 163 -10.20 -14.61 -5.67
N GLY A 164 -11.46 -14.15 -5.64
CA GLY A 164 -12.59 -14.99 -5.22
C GLY A 164 -12.79 -16.22 -6.13
N TYR A 165 -12.68 -16.04 -7.45
CA TYR A 165 -12.86 -17.13 -8.41
C TYR A 165 -11.80 -18.23 -8.26
N PHE A 166 -10.51 -17.88 -8.28
CA PHE A 166 -9.44 -18.87 -8.14
C PHE A 166 -9.30 -19.40 -6.71
N GLY A 167 -9.63 -18.56 -5.72
CA GLY A 167 -9.72 -18.95 -4.31
C GLY A 167 -10.73 -20.08 -4.13
N PHE A 168 -11.96 -19.88 -4.60
CA PHE A 168 -13.02 -20.89 -4.56
C PHE A 168 -12.72 -22.11 -5.43
N LEU A 169 -12.13 -21.93 -6.61
CA LEU A 169 -11.77 -23.04 -7.49
C LEU A 169 -10.76 -24.00 -6.84
N THR A 170 -9.95 -23.51 -5.89
CA THR A 170 -9.01 -24.34 -5.12
C THR A 170 -9.73 -25.44 -4.33
N THR A 171 -10.97 -25.25 -3.91
CA THR A 171 -11.78 -26.26 -3.19
C THR A 171 -11.93 -27.56 -3.99
N PHE A 172 -12.00 -27.48 -5.32
CA PHE A 172 -12.18 -28.63 -6.21
C PHE A 172 -10.87 -29.24 -6.70
N SER A 173 -9.73 -28.82 -6.15
CA SER A 173 -8.43 -29.31 -6.59
C SER A 173 -8.27 -30.81 -6.29
N PRO A 174 -8.01 -31.65 -7.32
CA PRO A 174 -7.86 -33.09 -7.12
C PRO A 174 -6.44 -33.48 -6.71
N SER A 175 -5.47 -32.57 -6.83
CA SER A 175 -4.06 -32.83 -6.53
C SER A 175 -3.36 -31.57 -6.03
N PHE A 176 -2.22 -31.77 -5.37
CA PHE A 176 -1.37 -30.67 -4.89
C PHE A 176 -0.92 -29.72 -6.01
N MET A 177 -0.62 -30.21 -7.21
CA MET A 177 -0.23 -29.36 -8.35
C MET A 177 -1.34 -28.38 -8.74
N TRP A 178 -2.61 -28.81 -8.68
CA TRP A 178 -3.74 -27.92 -8.93
C TRP A 178 -3.87 -26.86 -7.84
N VAL A 179 -3.70 -27.22 -6.55
CA VAL A 179 -3.64 -26.23 -5.47
C VAL A 179 -2.54 -25.20 -5.75
N LEU A 180 -1.36 -25.66 -6.14
CA LEU A 180 -0.21 -24.81 -6.40
C LEU A 180 -0.48 -23.79 -7.52
N ILE A 181 -1.00 -24.24 -8.66
CA ILE A 181 -1.34 -23.37 -9.78
C ILE A 181 -2.43 -22.37 -9.38
N LEU A 182 -3.52 -22.84 -8.78
CA LEU A 182 -4.65 -21.99 -8.40
C LEU A 182 -4.26 -20.95 -7.35
N ARG A 183 -3.44 -21.33 -6.36
CA ARG A 183 -2.94 -20.41 -5.34
C ARG A 183 -1.94 -19.41 -5.91
N GLY A 184 -1.11 -19.82 -6.88
CA GLY A 184 -0.28 -18.90 -7.66
C GLY A 184 -1.14 -17.85 -8.39
N LEU A 185 -2.27 -18.26 -8.97
CA LEU A 185 -3.22 -17.34 -9.61
C LEU A 185 -3.94 -16.43 -8.62
N VAL A 186 -4.26 -16.91 -7.42
CA VAL A 186 -4.76 -16.06 -6.32
C VAL A 186 -3.72 -15.00 -5.95
N GLY A 187 -2.44 -15.38 -5.83
CA GLY A 187 -1.32 -14.46 -5.62
C GLY A 187 -1.19 -13.39 -6.70
N ALA A 188 -1.37 -13.79 -7.96
CA ALA A 188 -1.45 -12.86 -9.10
C ALA A 188 -2.62 -11.87 -8.98
N GLY A 189 -3.75 -12.25 -8.40
CA GLY A 189 -4.84 -11.32 -8.07
C GLY A 189 -4.44 -10.34 -6.97
N LEU A 190 -3.90 -10.85 -5.86
CA LEU A 190 -3.47 -10.07 -4.69
C LEU A 190 -2.42 -8.98 -5.03
N ALA A 191 -1.72 -9.11 -6.16
CA ALA A 191 -0.85 -8.06 -6.69
C ALA A 191 -1.57 -6.71 -6.90
N GLY A 192 -2.88 -6.74 -7.16
CA GLY A 192 -3.71 -5.55 -7.37
C GLY A 192 -4.25 -4.91 -6.08
N SER A 193 -4.05 -5.52 -4.92
CA SER A 193 -4.51 -5.00 -3.62
C SER A 193 -4.06 -3.56 -3.29
N PRO A 194 -2.84 -3.09 -3.67
CA PRO A 194 -2.42 -1.71 -3.42
C PRO A 194 -3.33 -0.63 -4.04
N GLN A 195 -4.16 -0.99 -5.02
CA GLN A 195 -5.10 -0.06 -5.65
C GLN A 195 -6.18 0.45 -4.68
N SER A 196 -6.50 -0.32 -3.63
CA SER A 196 -7.48 0.09 -2.62
C SER A 196 -6.93 1.22 -1.76
N PHE A 197 -5.66 1.10 -1.37
CA PHE A 197 -4.92 2.13 -0.67
C PHE A 197 -4.76 3.38 -1.53
N ALA A 198 -4.43 3.24 -2.81
CA ALA A 198 -4.34 4.37 -3.74
C ALA A 198 -5.68 5.12 -3.80
N LEU A 199 -6.79 4.43 -4.07
CA LEU A 199 -8.13 5.03 -4.12
C LEU A 199 -8.50 5.72 -2.80
N LEU A 200 -8.28 5.07 -1.66
CA LEU A 200 -8.57 5.62 -0.34
C LEU A 200 -7.77 6.91 -0.10
N THR A 201 -6.48 6.92 -0.41
CA THR A 201 -5.64 8.10 -0.15
C THR A 201 -6.02 9.30 -1.00
N GLU A 202 -6.54 9.11 -2.21
CA GLU A 202 -6.92 10.20 -3.11
C GLU A 202 -8.13 11.01 -2.63
N PHE A 203 -9.01 10.41 -1.82
CA PHE A 203 -10.18 11.08 -1.22
C PHE A 203 -9.97 11.55 0.22
N LEU A 204 -8.78 11.29 0.80
CA LEU A 204 -8.46 11.68 2.17
C LEU A 204 -7.72 13.03 2.24
N PRO A 205 -8.19 13.97 3.08
CA PRO A 205 -7.47 15.21 3.37
C PRO A 205 -6.11 14.94 3.99
N SER A 206 -5.17 15.87 3.76
CA SER A 206 -3.75 15.68 4.09
C SER A 206 -3.51 15.42 5.58
N LYS A 207 -4.25 16.11 6.46
CA LYS A 207 -4.16 15.96 7.93
C LYS A 207 -4.61 14.59 8.44
N SER A 208 -5.54 13.94 7.74
CA SER A 208 -6.15 12.67 8.17
C SER A 208 -5.51 11.45 7.51
N ARG A 209 -4.83 11.64 6.36
CA ARG A 209 -4.29 10.58 5.53
C ARG A 209 -3.35 9.65 6.30
N ALA A 210 -2.40 10.19 7.07
CA ALA A 210 -1.43 9.40 7.85
C ALA A 210 -2.10 8.54 8.94
N LYS A 211 -3.10 9.10 9.65
CA LYS A 211 -3.85 8.37 10.68
C LYS A 211 -4.69 7.26 10.07
N MET A 212 -5.27 7.48 8.89
CA MET A 212 -6.15 6.49 8.26
C MET A 212 -5.39 5.31 7.66
N LEU A 213 -4.15 5.52 7.18
CA LEU A 213 -3.26 4.46 6.72
C LEU A 213 -2.99 3.41 7.81
N GLN A 214 -2.92 3.84 9.07
CA GLN A 214 -2.72 2.97 10.24
C GLN A 214 -3.89 2.00 10.46
N ILE A 215 -5.11 2.50 10.30
CA ILE A 215 -6.32 1.71 10.52
C ILE A 215 -6.45 0.61 9.44
N GLY A 216 -5.83 0.77 8.27
CA GLY A 216 -5.67 -0.31 7.29
C GLY A 216 -4.93 -1.53 7.85
N GLY A 217 -3.93 -1.32 8.71
CA GLY A 217 -3.25 -2.40 9.43
C GLY A 217 -4.16 -3.14 10.41
N ILE A 218 -5.14 -2.44 10.99
CA ILE A 218 -6.18 -3.06 11.85
C ILE A 218 -7.10 -3.94 11.00
N ALA A 219 -7.52 -3.47 9.82
CA ALA A 219 -8.32 -4.26 8.90
C ALA A 219 -7.58 -5.54 8.46
N TRP A 220 -6.27 -5.45 8.20
CA TRP A 220 -5.44 -6.62 7.91
C TRP A 220 -5.43 -7.61 9.10
N ALA A 221 -5.16 -7.14 10.30
CA ALA A 221 -5.15 -7.98 11.50
C ALA A 221 -6.54 -8.61 11.80
N MET A 222 -7.63 -7.90 11.47
CA MET A 222 -8.99 -8.44 11.56
C MET A 222 -9.21 -9.62 10.60
N GLY A 223 -8.72 -9.52 9.36
CA GLY A 223 -8.78 -10.64 8.41
C GLY A 223 -7.98 -11.84 8.90
N THR A 224 -6.78 -11.63 9.44
CA THR A 224 -5.97 -12.69 10.04
C THR A 224 -6.69 -13.39 11.20
N LEU A 225 -7.28 -12.62 12.10
CA LEU A 225 -8.02 -13.16 13.26
C LEU A 225 -9.24 -13.96 12.80
N PHE A 226 -9.98 -13.44 11.80
CA PHE A 226 -11.14 -14.12 11.25
C PHE A 226 -10.76 -15.43 10.59
N GLU A 227 -9.67 -15.46 9.80
CA GLU A 227 -9.18 -16.69 9.15
C GLU A 227 -8.80 -17.76 10.16
N ILE A 228 -8.03 -17.43 11.21
CA ILE A 228 -7.65 -18.40 12.25
C ILE A 228 -8.90 -18.93 12.98
N THR A 229 -9.90 -18.08 13.21
CA THR A 229 -11.16 -18.46 13.86
C THR A 229 -11.99 -19.41 12.99
N VAL A 230 -12.10 -19.12 11.69
CA VAL A 230 -12.77 -20.02 10.73
C VAL A 230 -12.02 -21.35 10.66
N ALA A 231 -10.69 -21.30 10.59
CA ALA A 231 -9.84 -22.49 10.56
C ALA A 231 -10.01 -23.39 11.79
N SER A 232 -10.06 -22.82 13.00
CA SER A 232 -10.23 -23.60 14.24
C SER A 232 -11.57 -24.34 14.32
N LEU A 233 -12.62 -23.81 13.68
CA LEU A 233 -13.95 -24.42 13.67
C LEU A 233 -14.13 -25.43 12.52
N VAL A 234 -13.55 -25.13 11.36
CA VAL A 234 -13.82 -25.83 10.10
C VAL A 234 -12.85 -26.99 9.86
N ILE A 235 -11.55 -26.83 10.16
CA ILE A 235 -10.56 -27.88 9.92
C ILE A 235 -10.89 -29.18 10.66
N PRO A 236 -11.24 -29.15 11.98
CA PRO A 236 -11.50 -30.39 12.71
C PRO A 236 -12.80 -31.11 12.30
N THR A 237 -13.75 -30.39 11.68
CA THR A 237 -15.11 -30.89 11.41
C THR A 237 -15.35 -31.22 9.94
N LEU A 238 -15.00 -30.30 9.05
CA LEU A 238 -15.31 -30.33 7.62
C LEU A 238 -14.05 -30.48 6.74
N GLY A 239 -12.86 -30.21 7.30
CA GLY A 239 -11.58 -30.33 6.61
C GLY A 239 -11.22 -29.11 5.74
N TRP A 240 -10.06 -29.20 5.08
CA TRP A 240 -9.42 -28.06 4.41
C TRP A 240 -10.18 -27.52 3.19
N ARG A 241 -10.93 -28.37 2.47
CA ARG A 241 -11.70 -27.96 1.28
C ARG A 241 -12.77 -26.92 1.63
N TRP A 242 -13.44 -27.12 2.76
CA TRP A 242 -14.44 -26.20 3.27
C TRP A 242 -13.83 -24.92 3.84
N LEU A 243 -12.65 -25.01 4.48
CA LEU A 243 -11.93 -23.82 4.91
C LEU A 243 -11.69 -22.90 3.71
N VAL A 244 -11.08 -23.43 2.65
CA VAL A 244 -10.81 -22.69 1.41
C VAL A 244 -12.08 -22.11 0.78
N ALA A 245 -13.18 -22.88 0.77
CA ALA A 245 -14.46 -22.42 0.22
C ALA A 245 -15.04 -21.25 1.03
N LEU A 246 -14.98 -21.33 2.36
CA LEU A 246 -15.52 -20.32 3.27
C LEU A 246 -14.66 -19.04 3.26
N SER A 247 -13.34 -19.16 3.17
CA SER A 247 -12.42 -18.01 3.08
C SER A 247 -12.60 -17.22 1.78
N ALA A 248 -13.12 -17.84 0.71
CA ALA A 248 -13.44 -17.15 -0.54
C ALA A 248 -14.75 -16.34 -0.52
N ILE A 249 -15.68 -16.62 0.42
CA ILE A 249 -17.00 -15.96 0.48
C ILE A 249 -16.88 -14.44 0.67
N PRO A 250 -16.05 -13.92 1.60
CA PRO A 250 -15.87 -12.47 1.76
C PRO A 250 -15.45 -11.75 0.47
N SER A 251 -14.64 -12.39 -0.38
CA SER A 251 -14.23 -11.86 -1.69
C SER A 251 -15.42 -11.66 -2.64
N PHE A 252 -16.40 -12.56 -2.63
CA PHE A 252 -17.63 -12.36 -3.43
C PHE A 252 -18.55 -11.30 -2.84
N LEU A 253 -18.66 -11.23 -1.51
CA LEU A 253 -19.48 -10.21 -0.83
C LEU A 253 -18.94 -8.80 -1.08
N ILE A 254 -17.63 -8.61 -0.97
CA ILE A 254 -17.02 -7.30 -1.18
C ILE A 254 -17.14 -6.85 -2.64
N CYS A 255 -17.12 -7.77 -3.61
CA CYS A 255 -17.35 -7.46 -5.03
C CYS A 255 -18.65 -6.66 -5.27
N ILE A 256 -19.72 -6.98 -4.53
CA ILE A 256 -20.99 -6.25 -4.59
C ILE A 256 -20.84 -4.85 -3.99
N LEU A 257 -20.15 -4.74 -2.85
CA LEU A 257 -19.92 -3.47 -2.15
C LEU A 257 -18.98 -2.53 -2.92
N LEU A 258 -18.05 -3.04 -3.72
CA LEU A 258 -17.13 -2.23 -4.54
C LEU A 258 -17.88 -1.37 -5.58
N LYS A 259 -19.09 -1.76 -6.00
CA LYS A 259 -19.94 -0.94 -6.87
C LYS A 259 -20.40 0.36 -6.20
N LEU A 260 -20.38 0.41 -4.87
CA LEU A 260 -20.75 1.60 -4.10
C LEU A 260 -19.61 2.61 -4.00
N LEU A 261 -18.38 2.19 -4.31
CA LEU A 261 -17.24 3.11 -4.37
C LEU A 261 -17.40 4.07 -5.55
N PRO A 262 -16.92 5.30 -5.44
CA PRO A 262 -16.72 6.16 -6.59
C PRO A 262 -15.37 5.84 -7.26
N GLU A 263 -15.29 6.12 -8.56
CA GLU A 263 -14.02 6.11 -9.28
C GLU A 263 -13.17 7.32 -8.85
N SER A 264 -11.85 7.16 -8.94
CA SER A 264 -10.87 8.18 -8.58
C SER A 264 -11.12 9.51 -9.31
N ALA A 265 -11.29 10.59 -8.54
CA ALA A 265 -11.43 11.94 -9.11
C ALA A 265 -10.16 12.38 -9.85
N ARG A 266 -8.97 11.92 -9.41
CA ARG A 266 -7.69 12.21 -10.08
C ARG A 266 -7.59 11.50 -11.43
N TYR A 267 -7.95 10.22 -11.46
CA TYR A 267 -8.02 9.44 -12.69
C TYR A 267 -8.99 10.08 -13.69
N LEU A 268 -10.21 10.44 -13.26
CA LEU A 268 -11.22 11.04 -14.15
C LEU A 268 -10.74 12.37 -14.76
N VAL A 269 -10.05 13.21 -13.97
CA VAL A 269 -9.45 14.45 -14.47
C VAL A 269 -8.32 14.17 -15.46
N ALA A 270 -7.46 13.19 -15.18
CA ALA A 270 -6.37 12.78 -16.07
C ALA A 270 -6.87 12.13 -17.37
N ALA A 271 -8.00 11.42 -17.32
CA ALA A 271 -8.68 10.82 -18.47
C ALA A 271 -9.44 11.86 -19.33
N GLY A 272 -9.50 13.12 -18.89
CA GLY A 272 -10.22 14.20 -19.59
C GLY A 272 -11.71 14.29 -19.23
N GLU A 273 -12.24 13.40 -18.39
CA GLU A 273 -13.64 13.35 -17.96
C GLU A 273 -13.91 14.28 -16.77
N LYS A 274 -13.67 15.58 -16.95
CA LYS A 274 -13.77 16.59 -15.88
C LYS A 274 -15.17 16.68 -15.27
N ASP A 275 -16.23 16.53 -16.07
CA ASP A 275 -17.61 16.63 -15.59
C ASP A 275 -17.97 15.49 -14.63
N ARG A 276 -17.51 14.26 -14.95
CA ARG A 276 -17.67 13.10 -14.07
C ARG A 276 -16.87 13.29 -12.79
N ALA A 277 -15.63 13.79 -12.87
CA ALA A 277 -14.83 14.10 -11.69
C ALA A 277 -15.53 15.13 -10.78
N LEU A 278 -16.09 16.19 -11.37
CA LEU A 278 -16.84 17.20 -10.64
C LEU A 278 -18.09 16.62 -9.97
N SER A 279 -18.83 15.76 -10.66
CA SER A 279 -20.01 15.08 -10.10
C SER A 279 -19.68 14.21 -8.88
N VAL A 280 -18.54 13.51 -8.91
CA VAL A 280 -18.05 12.70 -7.78
C VAL A 280 -17.68 13.60 -6.60
N LEU A 281 -16.94 14.68 -6.85
CA LEU A 281 -16.56 15.66 -5.82
C LEU A 281 -17.78 16.36 -5.23
N GLN A 282 -18.78 16.72 -6.04
CA GLN A 282 -20.05 17.30 -5.58
C GLN A 282 -20.84 16.32 -4.71
N LYS A 283 -20.88 15.04 -5.08
CA LYS A 283 -21.51 14.00 -4.27
C LYS A 283 -20.82 13.84 -2.92
N ALA A 284 -19.49 13.84 -2.90
CA ALA A 284 -18.69 13.82 -1.67
C ALA A 284 -18.97 15.05 -0.79
N ALA A 285 -18.95 16.25 -1.39
CA ALA A 285 -19.27 17.51 -0.71
C ALA A 285 -20.68 17.51 -0.11
N LYS A 286 -21.69 17.04 -0.86
CA LYS A 286 -23.08 16.93 -0.40
C LYS A 286 -23.23 15.98 0.80
N ILE A 287 -22.57 14.82 0.78
CA ILE A 287 -22.60 13.86 1.88
C ILE A 287 -21.93 14.43 3.14
N ASN A 288 -20.83 15.17 2.96
CA ASN A 288 -20.10 15.79 4.06
C ASN A 288 -20.69 17.14 4.51
N LYS A 289 -21.76 17.62 3.85
CA LYS A 289 -22.33 18.96 4.06
C LYS A 289 -21.28 20.08 3.93
N ALA A 290 -20.34 19.90 3.00
CA ALA A 290 -19.29 20.84 2.68
C ALA A 290 -19.51 21.50 1.31
N SER A 291 -18.81 22.60 1.02
CA SER A 291 -18.83 23.27 -0.27
C SER A 291 -17.53 23.03 -1.05
N LEU A 292 -17.66 22.99 -2.37
CA LEU A 292 -16.51 22.95 -3.27
C LEU A 292 -15.93 24.36 -3.45
N PRO A 293 -14.62 24.48 -3.74
CA PRO A 293 -14.02 25.75 -4.13
C PRO A 293 -14.72 26.29 -5.39
N LYS A 294 -14.91 27.61 -5.44
CA LYS A 294 -15.45 28.25 -6.65
C LYS A 294 -14.37 28.21 -7.73
N GLY A 295 -14.69 27.68 -8.91
CA GLY A 295 -13.74 27.69 -10.03
C GLY A 295 -13.90 26.57 -11.06
N THR A 296 -12.93 26.48 -11.97
CA THR A 296 -12.82 25.40 -12.96
C THR A 296 -11.80 24.36 -12.49
N LEU A 297 -12.20 23.09 -12.51
CA LEU A 297 -11.33 21.97 -12.15
C LEU A 297 -10.21 21.81 -13.19
N THR A 298 -8.96 21.85 -12.74
CA THR A 298 -7.79 21.61 -13.60
C THR A 298 -6.96 20.43 -13.14
N VAL A 299 -6.19 19.90 -14.09
CA VAL A 299 -5.20 18.87 -13.84
C VAL A 299 -4.05 19.53 -13.08
N SER A 300 -3.67 18.98 -11.91
CA SER A 300 -2.44 19.41 -11.25
C SER A 300 -1.27 19.17 -12.20
N LYS A 301 -0.39 20.18 -12.37
CA LYS A 301 0.82 20.01 -13.18
C LYS A 301 1.67 18.92 -12.53
N SER A 302 1.61 17.69 -13.06
CA SER A 302 2.52 16.63 -12.66
C SER A 302 3.93 17.16 -12.94
N GLY A 303 4.74 17.34 -11.90
CA GLY A 303 6.18 17.50 -12.08
C GLY A 303 6.73 16.36 -12.95
N THR A 304 7.85 16.61 -13.61
CA THR A 304 8.57 15.58 -14.36
C THR A 304 8.76 14.36 -13.45
N ARG A 305 8.23 13.19 -13.86
CA ARG A 305 8.42 11.93 -13.13
C ARG A 305 9.93 11.68 -13.08
N GLY A 306 10.46 11.44 -11.87
CA GLY A 306 11.87 11.13 -11.70
C GLY A 306 12.22 9.76 -12.26
N ASN A 307 13.47 9.59 -12.65
CA ASN A 307 14.01 8.34 -13.18
C ASN A 307 14.51 7.42 -12.06
N PHE A 308 14.68 6.14 -12.38
CA PHE A 308 15.31 5.17 -11.46
C PHE A 308 16.69 5.64 -10.95
N LEU A 309 17.47 6.27 -11.84
CA LEU A 309 18.82 6.78 -11.52
C LEU A 309 18.78 7.87 -10.45
N ASP A 310 17.67 8.58 -10.28
CA ASP A 310 17.53 9.63 -9.27
C ASP A 310 17.50 9.08 -7.85
N LEU A 311 17.06 7.82 -7.66
CA LEU A 311 17.18 7.12 -6.37
C LEU A 311 18.60 6.67 -6.06
N MET A 312 19.40 6.45 -7.10
CA MET A 312 20.81 6.08 -7.00
C MET A 312 21.73 7.29 -7.00
N SER A 313 21.18 8.50 -6.90
CA SER A 313 21.96 9.72 -6.72
C SER A 313 22.77 9.65 -5.42
N PRO A 314 23.91 10.35 -5.33
CA PRO A 314 24.76 10.35 -4.12
C PRO A 314 23.99 10.72 -2.84
N GLU A 315 22.95 11.55 -2.97
CA GLU A 315 22.10 12.05 -1.88
C GLU A 315 21.16 10.95 -1.35
N TYR A 316 20.56 10.14 -2.23
CA TYR A 316 19.53 9.17 -1.85
C TYR A 316 20.01 7.72 -1.84
N ARG A 317 21.13 7.38 -2.49
CA ARG A 317 21.61 5.99 -2.66
C ARG A 317 21.73 5.23 -1.34
N ARG A 318 22.30 5.85 -0.30
CA ARG A 318 22.46 5.23 1.03
C ARG A 318 21.09 4.94 1.65
N THR A 319 20.19 5.92 1.61
CA THR A 319 18.83 5.80 2.11
C THR A 319 18.05 4.72 1.35
N SER A 320 18.14 4.70 0.02
CA SER A 320 17.43 3.72 -0.80
C SER A 320 17.90 2.29 -0.55
N LEU A 321 19.21 2.05 -0.48
CA LEU A 321 19.75 0.72 -0.17
C LEU A 321 19.34 0.25 1.23
N GLN A 322 19.41 1.12 2.23
CA GLN A 322 18.96 0.81 3.60
C GLN A 322 17.46 0.53 3.63
N MET A 323 16.66 1.30 2.91
CA MET A 323 15.21 1.07 2.85
C MET A 323 14.87 -0.23 2.14
N TRP A 324 15.55 -0.60 1.05
CA TRP A 324 15.32 -1.89 0.39
C TRP A 324 15.58 -3.06 1.34
N LEU A 325 16.68 -3.01 2.09
CA LEU A 325 16.98 -4.02 3.11
C LEU A 325 15.92 -4.03 4.22
N MET A 326 15.49 -2.87 4.71
CA MET A 326 14.44 -2.78 5.75
C MET A 326 13.12 -3.39 5.25
N TRP A 327 12.69 -3.06 4.04
CA TRP A 327 11.48 -3.63 3.44
C TRP A 327 11.57 -5.14 3.24
N PHE A 328 12.74 -5.63 2.80
CA PHE A 328 13.04 -7.06 2.71
C PHE A 328 12.88 -7.74 4.08
N VAL A 329 13.58 -7.25 5.12
CA VAL A 329 13.57 -7.86 6.46
C VAL A 329 12.17 -7.81 7.09
N THR A 330 11.44 -6.71 6.90
CA THR A 330 10.07 -6.55 7.40
C THR A 330 9.14 -7.61 6.85
N ALA A 331 9.10 -7.78 5.52
CA ALA A 331 8.23 -8.78 4.90
C ALA A 331 8.71 -10.20 5.18
N PHE A 332 10.02 -10.44 5.13
CA PHE A 332 10.63 -11.72 5.46
C PHE A 332 10.25 -12.17 6.89
N SER A 333 10.37 -11.28 7.88
CA SER A 333 10.11 -11.61 9.29
C SER A 333 8.63 -11.68 9.63
N TYR A 334 7.79 -10.80 9.08
CA TYR A 334 6.35 -10.82 9.33
C TYR A 334 5.69 -12.08 8.77
N TYR A 335 5.84 -12.35 7.47
CA TYR A 335 5.29 -13.57 6.86
C TYR A 335 6.01 -14.82 7.38
N GLY A 336 7.30 -14.70 7.71
CA GLY A 336 8.07 -15.75 8.35
C GLY A 336 7.50 -16.17 9.69
N MET A 337 7.18 -15.21 10.57
CA MET A 337 6.52 -15.50 11.85
C MET A 337 5.13 -16.09 11.64
N VAL A 338 4.34 -15.57 10.70
CA VAL A 338 3.01 -16.10 10.40
C VAL A 338 3.07 -17.57 9.99
N LEU A 339 3.98 -17.95 9.10
CA LEU A 339 4.16 -19.33 8.65
C LEU A 339 4.81 -20.20 9.74
N ALA A 340 5.85 -19.69 10.40
CA ALA A 340 6.57 -20.38 11.46
C ALA A 340 5.68 -20.64 12.68
N SER A 341 4.65 -19.83 12.93
CA SER A 341 3.71 -20.04 14.04
C SER A 341 3.13 -21.45 14.04
N ALA A 342 2.67 -21.94 12.89
CA ALA A 342 2.08 -23.27 12.79
C ALA A 342 3.14 -24.38 13.01
N GLU A 343 4.32 -24.24 12.39
CA GLU A 343 5.40 -25.23 12.46
C GLU A 343 6.01 -25.31 13.87
N ILE A 344 6.24 -24.16 14.54
CA ILE A 344 6.77 -24.12 15.91
C ILE A 344 5.84 -24.83 16.89
N LEU A 345 4.53 -24.63 16.75
CA LEU A 345 3.53 -25.28 17.63
C LEU A 345 3.49 -26.80 17.39
N GLN A 346 3.61 -27.25 16.13
CA GLN A 346 3.73 -28.68 15.81
C GLN A 346 4.97 -29.33 16.42
N ILE A 347 6.12 -28.65 16.38
CA ILE A 347 7.38 -29.13 16.97
C ILE A 347 7.28 -29.15 18.50
N HIS A 348 6.70 -28.11 19.10
CA HIS A 348 6.50 -28.02 20.55
C HIS A 348 5.68 -29.20 21.08
N ASN A 349 4.56 -29.51 20.43
CA ASN A 349 3.68 -30.63 20.78
C ASN A 349 4.33 -32.00 20.60
N SER A 350 5.23 -32.13 19.61
CA SER A 350 5.97 -33.36 19.35
C SER A 350 7.01 -33.67 20.46
N GLY A 351 7.51 -32.63 21.14
CA GLY A 351 8.48 -32.76 22.23
C GLY A 351 7.90 -33.25 23.57
N GLU A 352 6.59 -33.15 23.78
CA GLU A 352 5.91 -33.58 25.02
C GLU A 352 5.45 -35.05 24.97
N ASN A 353 5.17 -35.59 23.78
CA ASN A 353 4.61 -36.93 23.62
C ASN A 353 5.29 -37.69 22.47
N SER A 354 6.42 -38.36 22.69
CA SER A 354 6.69 -39.69 22.08
C SER A 354 8.09 -40.26 22.31
N LYS A 355 8.12 -41.45 22.92
CA LYS A 355 9.22 -42.43 22.86
C LYS A 355 9.08 -43.43 21.69
N ASP A 356 8.05 -43.33 20.86
CA ASP A 356 7.84 -44.28 19.75
C ASP A 356 8.09 -43.62 18.41
N ALA A 357 9.13 -44.09 17.72
CA ALA A 357 9.61 -43.64 16.43
C ALA A 357 9.40 -44.77 15.41
N GLU A 358 8.48 -44.62 14.44
CA GLU A 358 8.59 -45.27 13.11
C GLU A 358 7.46 -44.95 12.09
N SER A 359 6.85 -43.76 12.12
CA SER A 359 6.01 -43.34 10.98
C SER A 359 6.03 -41.83 10.84
N CYS A 360 5.98 -41.35 9.60
CA CYS A 360 5.99 -39.94 9.21
C CYS A 360 4.95 -39.16 10.05
N LYS A 361 5.38 -38.52 11.15
CA LYS A 361 4.47 -37.89 12.12
C LYS A 361 3.97 -36.58 11.57
N CYS A 362 2.79 -36.61 10.95
CA CYS A 362 2.05 -35.40 10.64
C CYS A 362 1.09 -35.08 11.79
N ASN A 363 1.45 -34.11 12.64
CA ASN A 363 0.64 -33.68 13.76
C ASN A 363 -0.23 -32.49 13.33
N LEU A 364 -1.55 -32.69 13.25
CA LEU A 364 -2.49 -31.59 13.01
C LEU A 364 -2.51 -30.63 14.21
N LEU A 365 -2.77 -29.35 13.96
CA LEU A 365 -2.91 -28.35 15.02
C LEU A 365 -4.09 -28.71 15.93
N LYS A 366 -3.85 -28.69 17.24
CA LYS A 366 -4.87 -28.89 18.28
C LYS A 366 -5.60 -27.58 18.58
N HIS A 367 -6.72 -27.68 19.29
CA HIS A 367 -7.50 -26.52 19.70
C HIS A 367 -6.65 -25.47 20.45
N ASP A 368 -5.76 -25.90 21.35
CA ASP A 368 -4.88 -25.00 22.12
C ASP A 368 -3.85 -24.27 21.24
N ASP A 369 -3.43 -24.87 20.12
CA ASP A 369 -2.54 -24.24 19.13
C ASP A 369 -3.27 -23.10 18.42
N TYR A 370 -4.54 -23.30 18.04
CA TYR A 370 -5.36 -22.23 17.45
C TYR A 370 -5.56 -21.07 18.43
N ILE A 371 -5.82 -21.36 19.72
CA ILE A 371 -5.90 -20.32 20.75
C ILE A 371 -4.58 -19.55 20.84
N THR A 372 -3.44 -20.25 20.80
CA THR A 372 -2.11 -19.63 20.79
C THR A 372 -1.93 -18.70 19.58
N MET A 373 -2.32 -19.15 18.38
CA MET A 373 -2.28 -18.35 17.16
C MET A 373 -3.20 -17.12 17.24
N LEU A 374 -4.43 -17.28 17.75
CA LEU A 374 -5.39 -16.18 17.95
C LEU A 374 -4.83 -15.14 18.93
N VAL A 375 -4.38 -15.56 20.12
CA VAL A 375 -3.78 -14.67 21.12
C VAL A 375 -2.58 -13.95 20.56
N SER A 376 -1.67 -14.65 19.84
CA SER A 376 -0.50 -14.00 19.24
C SER A 376 -0.88 -12.92 18.21
N THR A 377 -1.98 -13.10 17.48
CA THR A 377 -2.46 -12.16 16.47
C THR A 377 -3.00 -10.86 17.11
N PHE A 378 -3.53 -10.91 18.33
CA PHE A 378 -3.88 -9.71 19.09
C PHE A 378 -2.68 -8.79 19.35
N GLY A 379 -1.46 -9.32 19.27
CA GLY A 379 -0.23 -8.53 19.33
C GLY A 379 -0.16 -7.47 18.24
N GLU A 380 -0.69 -7.75 17.05
CA GLU A 380 -0.74 -6.79 15.94
C GLU A 380 -1.66 -5.62 16.26
N PHE A 381 -2.82 -5.87 16.87
CA PHE A 381 -3.78 -4.83 17.24
C PHE A 381 -3.23 -3.91 18.31
N ILE A 382 -2.58 -4.46 19.34
CA ILE A 382 -2.05 -3.69 20.47
C ILE A 382 -0.79 -2.93 20.04
N ALA A 383 0.06 -3.53 19.21
CA ALA A 383 1.29 -2.91 18.77
C ALA A 383 1.07 -1.72 17.82
N LEU A 384 -0.01 -1.69 17.04
CA LEU A 384 -0.30 -0.58 16.11
C LEU A 384 -0.41 0.80 16.80
N PRO A 385 -1.32 1.03 17.76
CA PRO A 385 -1.44 2.31 18.44
C PRO A 385 -0.19 2.63 19.28
N LEU A 386 0.43 1.63 19.90
CA LEU A 386 1.68 1.81 20.65
C LEU A 386 2.82 2.29 19.74
N ASN A 387 2.92 1.73 18.53
CA ASN A 387 3.92 2.14 17.55
C ASN A 387 3.68 3.56 17.04
N LEU A 388 2.43 3.95 16.83
CA LEU A 388 2.12 5.32 16.42
C LEU A 388 2.56 6.33 17.49
N LEU A 389 2.27 6.05 18.77
CA LEU A 389 2.75 6.87 19.88
C LEU A 389 4.28 6.90 19.95
N LEU A 390 4.92 5.76 19.69
CA LEU A 390 6.37 5.64 19.68
C LEU A 390 7.00 6.49 18.56
N ILE A 391 6.48 6.42 17.33
CA ILE A 391 6.94 7.22 16.17
C ILE A 391 6.88 8.73 16.45
N ASP A 392 5.83 9.18 17.14
CA ASP A 392 5.67 10.59 17.49
C ASP A 392 6.59 11.01 18.64
N ARG A 393 6.84 10.14 19.63
CA ARG A 393 7.71 10.46 20.77
C ARG A 393 9.20 10.37 20.44
N ILE A 394 9.69 9.19 20.05
CA ILE A 394 11.15 8.95 19.90
C ILE A 394 11.68 9.30 18.50
N GLY A 395 10.80 9.53 17.52
CA GLY A 395 11.20 9.80 16.14
C GLY A 395 11.34 8.53 15.30
N ARG A 396 11.33 8.69 13.97
CA ARG A 396 11.07 7.58 13.05
C ARG A 396 12.23 6.60 13.06
N ARG A 397 13.49 7.09 13.01
CA ARG A 397 14.68 6.22 12.93
C ARG A 397 14.78 5.27 14.12
N TYR A 398 14.50 5.78 15.31
CA TYR A 398 14.61 5.02 16.55
C TYR A 398 13.43 4.06 16.71
N THR A 399 12.23 4.40 16.25
CA THR A 399 11.11 3.45 16.23
C THR A 399 11.42 2.25 15.33
N GLY A 400 11.97 2.48 14.13
CA GLY A 400 12.43 1.40 13.26
C GLY A 400 13.48 0.51 13.95
N ALA A 401 14.45 1.12 14.63
CA ALA A 401 15.51 0.41 15.35
C ALA A 401 15.00 -0.41 16.55
N VAL A 402 14.08 0.14 17.35
CA VAL A 402 13.48 -0.52 18.52
C VAL A 402 12.63 -1.71 18.09
N ASN A 403 11.78 -1.54 17.06
CA ASN A 403 10.96 -2.63 16.55
C ASN A 403 11.79 -3.78 16.00
N SER A 404 12.79 -3.47 15.16
CA SER A 404 13.67 -4.49 14.57
C SER A 404 14.57 -5.18 15.60
N CYS A 405 15.12 -4.45 16.56
CA CYS A 405 15.91 -5.02 17.66
C CYS A 405 15.07 -5.91 18.57
N GLY A 406 13.91 -5.40 19.02
CA GLY A 406 12.99 -6.17 19.84
C GLY A 406 12.53 -7.44 19.13
N MET A 407 12.12 -7.32 17.86
CA MET A 407 11.75 -8.46 17.02
C MET A 407 12.88 -9.50 16.95
N ALA A 408 14.13 -9.08 16.73
CA ALA A 408 15.28 -9.97 16.69
C ALA A 408 15.50 -10.71 18.02
N ILE A 409 15.44 -10.00 19.15
CA ILE A 409 15.61 -10.59 20.49
C ILE A 409 14.52 -11.63 20.74
N PHE A 410 13.24 -11.28 20.51
CA PHE A 410 12.14 -12.22 20.74
C PHE A 410 12.16 -13.41 19.79
N PHE A 411 12.60 -13.25 18.53
CA PHE A 411 12.87 -14.40 17.65
C PHE A 411 13.92 -15.31 18.27
N LEU A 412 15.07 -14.77 18.70
CA LEU A 412 16.15 -15.54 19.32
C LEU A 412 15.71 -16.27 20.60
N LEU A 413 14.72 -15.75 21.33
CA LEU A 413 14.16 -16.42 22.51
C LEU A 413 13.32 -17.66 22.16
N LEU A 414 12.78 -17.79 20.94
CA LEU A 414 11.97 -18.94 20.53
C LEU A 414 12.74 -20.27 20.50
N GLN A 415 14.08 -20.24 20.51
CA GLN A 415 14.89 -21.46 20.56
C GLN A 415 14.92 -22.12 21.95
N VAL A 416 14.58 -21.37 23.00
CA VAL A 416 14.60 -21.86 24.38
C VAL A 416 13.35 -22.70 24.63
N LYS A 417 13.47 -23.86 25.28
CA LYS A 417 12.31 -24.64 25.70
C LYS A 417 11.59 -23.92 26.83
N MET A 418 10.31 -23.63 26.66
CA MET A 418 9.50 -22.84 27.60
C MET A 418 8.07 -23.40 27.68
N PRO A 419 7.30 -23.10 28.73
CA PRO A 419 5.89 -23.46 28.77
C PRO A 419 5.08 -22.72 27.68
N GLN A 420 3.98 -23.33 27.23
CA GLN A 420 3.14 -22.81 26.14
C GLN A 420 2.63 -21.38 26.37
N SER A 421 2.35 -21.00 27.62
CA SER A 421 1.94 -19.63 27.97
C SER A 421 3.03 -18.60 27.64
N LEU A 422 4.29 -18.90 27.98
CA LEU A 422 5.42 -18.02 27.68
C LEU A 422 5.72 -18.00 26.18
N LEU A 423 5.60 -19.14 25.49
CA LEU A 423 5.70 -19.21 24.03
C LEU A 423 4.67 -18.28 23.36
N THR A 424 3.42 -18.31 23.82
CA THR A 424 2.33 -17.45 23.33
C THR A 424 2.67 -15.97 23.48
N VAL A 425 3.21 -15.58 24.64
CA VAL A 425 3.63 -14.19 24.91
C VAL A 425 4.78 -13.77 24.00
N ILE A 426 5.76 -14.65 23.75
CA ILE A 426 6.87 -14.33 22.84
C ILE A 426 6.35 -14.18 21.40
N MET A 427 5.50 -15.11 20.92
CA MET A 427 4.90 -15.01 19.59
C MET A 427 4.05 -13.74 19.43
N PHE A 428 3.30 -13.37 20.47
CA PHE A 428 2.56 -12.09 20.53
C PHE A 428 3.51 -10.89 20.33
N MET A 429 4.65 -10.88 21.04
CA MET A 429 5.63 -9.79 20.94
C MET A 429 6.29 -9.76 19.55
N VAL A 430 6.69 -10.90 18.99
CA VAL A 430 7.29 -10.97 17.64
C VAL A 430 6.30 -10.45 16.59
N ARG A 431 5.04 -10.89 16.62
CA ARG A 431 4.02 -10.44 15.66
C ARG A 431 3.75 -8.94 15.78
N GLY A 432 3.56 -8.45 17.00
CA GLY A 432 3.34 -7.04 17.26
C GLY A 432 4.49 -6.15 16.78
N LEU A 433 5.73 -6.50 17.09
CA LEU A 433 6.92 -5.74 16.68
C LEU A 433 7.17 -5.82 15.16
N SER A 434 6.90 -6.97 14.54
CA SER A 434 6.96 -7.13 13.08
C SER A 434 5.95 -6.22 12.37
N GLN A 435 4.72 -6.13 12.90
CA GLN A 435 3.70 -5.23 12.39
C GLN A 435 4.07 -3.75 12.61
N GLY A 436 4.67 -3.44 13.76
CA GLY A 436 5.25 -2.12 14.03
C GLY A 436 6.33 -1.72 13.03
N LEU A 437 7.17 -2.68 12.62
CA LEU A 437 8.19 -2.46 11.62
C LEU A 437 7.60 -2.20 10.23
N PHE A 438 6.53 -2.93 9.86
CA PHE A 438 5.74 -2.64 8.66
C PHE A 438 5.23 -1.21 8.66
N ASN A 439 4.68 -0.78 9.78
CA ASN A 439 4.18 0.57 9.90
C ASN A 439 5.26 1.64 9.71
N PHE A 440 6.41 1.44 10.34
CA PHE A 440 7.57 2.31 10.20
C PHE A 440 8.01 2.43 8.73
N VAL A 441 8.19 1.30 8.02
CA VAL A 441 8.71 1.36 6.64
C VAL A 441 7.74 2.06 5.68
N TYR A 442 6.42 1.89 5.84
CA TYR A 442 5.44 2.62 5.03
C TYR A 442 5.50 4.14 5.27
N ILE A 443 5.56 4.57 6.53
CA ILE A 443 5.62 6.00 6.88
C ILE A 443 6.93 6.62 6.43
N TYR A 444 8.06 6.02 6.81
CA TYR A 444 9.37 6.58 6.53
C TYR A 444 9.64 6.69 5.03
N THR A 445 9.25 5.68 4.24
CA THR A 445 9.41 5.71 2.77
C THR A 445 8.58 6.84 2.14
N ALA A 446 7.38 7.10 2.65
CA ALA A 446 6.54 8.18 2.15
C ALA A 446 7.04 9.57 2.54
N GLU A 447 7.71 9.71 3.69
CA GLU A 447 8.25 10.99 4.18
C GLU A 447 9.63 11.33 3.60
N VAL A 448 10.48 10.33 3.35
CA VAL A 448 11.90 10.54 3.00
C VAL A 448 12.13 10.96 1.55
N TYR A 449 11.29 10.51 0.63
CA TYR A 449 11.44 10.78 -0.79
C TYR A 449 10.64 12.01 -1.25
N PRO A 450 11.21 12.86 -2.13
CA PRO A 450 10.47 13.94 -2.74
C PRO A 450 9.35 13.42 -3.65
N THR A 451 8.30 14.22 -3.81
CA THR A 451 7.08 13.85 -4.54
C THR A 451 7.33 13.30 -5.95
N THR A 452 8.39 13.76 -6.64
CA THR A 452 8.75 13.33 -7.99
C THR A 452 9.28 11.89 -8.08
N ILE A 453 9.98 11.39 -7.05
CA ILE A 453 10.54 10.01 -7.00
C ILE A 453 9.87 9.13 -5.96
N ARG A 454 9.00 9.67 -5.10
CA ARG A 454 8.36 8.95 -3.98
C ARG A 454 7.64 7.69 -4.43
N THR A 455 6.82 7.77 -5.46
CA THR A 455 6.08 6.61 -5.97
C THR A 455 7.02 5.52 -6.46
N LEU A 456 8.12 5.90 -7.12
CA LEU A 456 9.13 4.99 -7.63
C LEU A 456 9.95 4.35 -6.48
N GLY A 457 10.30 5.13 -5.46
CA GLY A 457 10.97 4.66 -4.24
C GLY A 457 10.12 3.66 -3.45
N ILE A 458 8.82 3.94 -3.25
CA ILE A 458 7.87 3.01 -2.61
C ILE A 458 7.72 1.74 -3.45
N GLY A 459 7.59 1.85 -4.77
CA GLY A 459 7.43 0.70 -5.68
C GLY A 459 8.60 -0.27 -5.62
N LEU A 460 9.83 0.23 -5.73
CA LEU A 460 11.05 -0.61 -5.66
C LEU A 460 11.26 -1.20 -4.27
N ALA A 461 11.03 -0.43 -3.22
CA ALA A 461 11.16 -0.94 -1.86
C ALA A 461 10.12 -2.04 -1.58
N SER A 462 8.89 -1.87 -2.08
CA SER A 462 7.86 -2.91 -2.03
C SER A 462 8.26 -4.16 -2.82
N ALA A 463 8.92 -4.03 -3.98
CA ALA A 463 9.44 -5.17 -4.74
C ALA A 463 10.46 -5.99 -3.92
N TRP A 464 11.38 -5.34 -3.21
CA TRP A 464 12.30 -6.02 -2.29
C TRP A 464 11.59 -6.70 -1.12
N ALA A 465 10.49 -6.12 -0.63
CA ALA A 465 9.61 -6.77 0.34
C ALA A 465 9.04 -8.10 -0.19
N ARG A 466 8.64 -8.14 -1.48
CA ARG A 466 8.17 -9.37 -2.13
C ARG A 466 9.25 -10.43 -2.21
N VAL A 467 10.49 -10.05 -2.50
CA VAL A 467 11.63 -10.99 -2.50
C VAL A 467 11.82 -11.61 -1.11
N GLY A 468 11.72 -10.80 -0.05
CA GLY A 468 11.74 -11.30 1.33
C GLY A 468 10.61 -12.30 1.61
N ALA A 469 9.39 -11.98 1.19
CA ALA A 469 8.25 -12.86 1.34
C ALA A 469 8.36 -14.16 0.51
N MET A 470 9.05 -14.15 -0.63
CA MET A 470 9.32 -15.34 -1.45
C MET A 470 10.36 -16.28 -0.82
N LEU A 471 11.31 -15.74 -0.06
CA LEU A 471 12.38 -16.54 0.56
C LEU A 471 12.01 -17.07 1.95
N THR A 472 11.12 -16.37 2.66
CA THR A 472 10.76 -16.73 4.03
C THR A 472 10.18 -18.14 4.21
N PRO A 473 9.39 -18.72 3.27
CA PRO A 473 8.88 -20.09 3.42
C PRO A 473 9.96 -21.15 3.54
N PHE A 474 11.07 -21.00 2.82
CA PHE A 474 12.19 -21.93 2.92
C PHE A 474 12.84 -21.90 4.30
N VAL A 475 12.80 -20.77 4.99
CA VAL A 475 13.32 -20.65 6.35
C VAL A 475 12.26 -21.09 7.38
N ALA A 476 11.03 -20.59 7.27
CA ALA A 476 9.94 -20.87 8.20
C ALA A 476 9.44 -22.32 8.16
N GLN A 477 9.43 -22.95 6.98
CA GLN A 477 8.80 -24.27 6.78
C GLN A 477 9.82 -25.38 6.52
N VAL A 478 10.96 -25.10 5.87
CA VAL A 478 11.99 -26.15 5.60
C VAL A 478 13.12 -26.12 6.62
N LEU A 479 13.76 -24.95 6.84
CA LEU A 479 14.91 -24.87 7.75
C LEU A 479 14.49 -25.07 9.20
N LEU A 480 13.31 -24.58 9.58
CA LEU A 480 12.79 -24.67 10.94
C LEU A 480 12.61 -26.12 11.40
N ASP A 481 12.10 -26.99 10.50
CA ASP A 481 11.97 -28.43 10.75
C ASP A 481 13.33 -29.11 10.97
N LYS A 482 14.32 -28.78 10.11
CA LYS A 482 15.67 -29.36 10.23
C LYS A 482 16.41 -28.85 11.47
N SER A 483 16.29 -27.57 11.77
CA SER A 483 16.96 -26.92 12.89
C SER A 483 16.25 -25.63 13.27
N LEU A 484 15.48 -25.69 14.37
CA LEU A 484 14.85 -24.53 14.98
C LEU A 484 15.88 -23.40 15.26
N THR A 485 17.03 -23.77 15.82
CA THR A 485 18.12 -22.83 16.12
C THR A 485 18.60 -22.11 14.87
N ALA A 486 18.91 -22.82 13.78
CA ALA A 486 19.40 -22.19 12.56
C ALA A 486 18.37 -21.21 11.97
N ALA A 487 17.09 -21.59 11.89
CA ALA A 487 16.03 -20.73 11.38
C ALA A 487 15.86 -19.46 12.22
N VAL A 488 15.82 -19.61 13.54
CA VAL A 488 15.69 -18.49 14.49
C VAL A 488 16.88 -17.52 14.39
N TRP A 489 18.11 -18.03 14.23
CA TRP A 489 19.29 -17.17 14.03
C TRP A 489 19.26 -16.41 12.71
N VAL A 490 18.67 -16.96 11.65
CA VAL A 490 18.47 -16.23 10.38
C VAL A 490 17.54 -15.03 10.59
N TYR A 491 16.38 -15.21 11.24
CA TYR A 491 15.49 -14.10 11.56
C TYR A 491 16.13 -13.09 12.52
N GLY A 492 16.79 -13.58 13.58
CA GLY A 492 17.45 -12.75 14.58
C GLY A 492 18.57 -11.88 13.99
N SER A 493 19.49 -12.49 13.21
CA SER A 493 20.61 -11.77 12.60
C SER A 493 20.16 -10.73 11.57
N LEU A 494 19.18 -11.05 10.73
CA LEU A 494 18.59 -10.10 9.78
C LEU A 494 17.86 -8.96 10.50
N GLY A 495 17.15 -9.26 11.60
CA GLY A 495 16.52 -8.24 12.43
C GLY A 495 17.51 -7.30 13.12
N LEU A 496 18.64 -7.83 13.64
CA LEU A 496 19.72 -7.01 14.20
C LEU A 496 20.38 -6.14 13.13
N LEU A 497 20.62 -6.69 11.94
CA LEU A 497 21.15 -5.93 10.80
C LEU A 497 20.19 -4.80 10.40
N ALA A 498 18.88 -5.06 10.36
CA ALA A 498 17.86 -4.05 10.11
C ALA A 498 17.88 -2.96 11.20
N SER A 499 18.08 -3.32 12.47
CA SER A 499 18.20 -2.34 13.56
C SER A 499 19.40 -1.42 13.39
N VAL A 500 20.57 -1.98 13.06
CA VAL A 500 21.77 -1.19 12.75
C VAL A 500 21.50 -0.27 11.55
N CYS A 501 20.85 -0.77 10.50
CA CYS A 501 20.50 0.04 9.34
C CYS A 501 19.54 1.18 9.68
N ALA A 502 18.54 0.93 10.54
CA ALA A 502 17.59 1.94 10.99
C ALA A 502 18.26 3.07 11.80
N ILE A 503 19.23 2.74 12.66
CA ILE A 503 20.01 3.74 13.41
C ILE A 503 20.90 4.56 12.46
N LEU A 504 21.49 3.89 11.47
CA LEU A 504 22.38 4.50 10.49
C LEU A 504 21.66 5.23 9.34
N LEU A 505 20.33 5.39 9.41
CA LEU A 505 19.57 6.16 8.44
C LEU A 505 20.01 7.63 8.50
N PRO A 506 20.39 8.24 7.36
CA PRO A 506 21.00 9.57 7.35
C PRO A 506 19.99 10.69 7.63
N ILE A 507 18.69 10.45 7.43
CA ILE A 507 17.64 11.47 7.47
C ILE A 507 16.63 11.11 8.55
N GLU A 508 16.44 11.99 9.54
CA GLU A 508 15.29 11.93 10.45
C GLU A 508 14.15 12.75 9.86
N THR A 509 12.98 12.14 9.68
CA THR A 509 11.82 12.77 9.04
C THR A 509 10.86 13.44 10.01
N LYS A 510 11.02 13.22 11.33
CA LYS A 510 10.18 13.82 12.36
C LYS A 510 10.13 15.35 12.23
N GLY A 511 8.93 15.89 12.02
CA GLY A 511 8.66 17.32 11.98
C GLY A 511 9.19 18.06 10.75
N ARG A 512 9.66 17.34 9.72
CA ARG A 512 10.12 17.97 8.47
C ARG A 512 8.98 18.15 7.47
N VAL A 513 8.99 19.27 6.76
CA VAL A 513 8.08 19.51 5.63
C VAL A 513 8.48 18.57 4.48
N LEU A 514 7.49 17.99 3.80
CA LEU A 514 7.72 17.04 2.71
C LEU A 514 8.50 17.72 1.56
N PRO A 515 9.65 17.17 1.13
CA PRO A 515 10.40 17.74 0.02
C PRO A 515 9.58 17.64 -1.28
N GLN A 516 9.46 18.77 -1.99
CA GLN A 516 8.65 18.87 -3.22
C GLN A 516 9.46 18.61 -4.50
N SER A 517 10.78 18.68 -4.40
CA SER A 517 11.72 18.73 -5.52
C SER A 517 13.05 18.06 -5.11
N ILE A 518 13.80 17.54 -6.10
CA ILE A 518 15.14 16.95 -5.91
C ILE A 518 16.22 18.05 -5.76
N ARG A 519 15.88 19.30 -6.06
CA ARG A 519 16.74 20.48 -5.89
C ARG A 519 16.12 21.51 -4.96
#